data_AF-D4L9V7-F1
#
_entry.id   AF-D4L9V7-F1
#
_cell.length_a   1.000
_cell.length_b   1.000
_cell.length_c   1.000
_cell.angle_alpha   90.00
_cell.angle_beta   90.00
_cell.angle_gamma   90.00
#
_symmetry.space_group_name_H-M   'P 1'
#
loop_
_entity.id
_entity.type
_entity.pdbx_description
1 polymer ?
#
loop_
_entity_poly.entity_id
_entity_poly.type
_entity_poly.pdbx_seq_one_letter_code
_entity_poly.pdbx_strand_id
1 'polypeptide(L)' 'MIAEKQTKSANFLRIIAILKSLRDDSKISIQEYSRAKKYYKKLTGADIFIAD' A
#
# COMPACT_ATOMS: atom_id res chain seq x y z
N MET A 1 -14.24 10.13 -13.63
CA MET A 1 -14.79 8.94 -12.95
C MET A 1 -14.37 8.95 -11.48
N ILE A 2 -15.30 9.23 -10.56
CA ILE A 2 -15.03 9.23 -9.11
C ILE A 2 -14.83 7.79 -8.59
N ALA A 3 -15.65 6.86 -9.06
CA ALA A 3 -15.59 5.45 -8.69
C ALA A 3 -14.22 4.82 -8.99
N GLU A 4 -13.63 5.09 -10.17
CA GLU A 4 -12.32 4.54 -10.55
C GLU A 4 -11.19 4.98 -9.60
N LYS A 5 -11.17 6.27 -9.20
CA LYS A 5 -10.20 6.79 -8.23
C LYS A 5 -10.36 6.12 -6.86
N GLN A 6 -11.60 5.94 -6.41
CA GLN A 6 -11.89 5.27 -5.15
C GLN A 6 -11.44 3.80 -5.18
N THR A 7 -11.69 3.08 -6.28
CA THR A 7 -11.25 1.69 -6.46
C THR A 7 -9.73 1.56 -6.41
N LYS A 8 -8.98 2.46 -7.07
CA LYS A 8 -7.51 2.47 -7.02
C LYS A 8 -6.98 2.67 -5.60
N SER A 9 -7.56 3.62 -4.86
CA SER A 9 -7.20 3.88 -3.46
C SER A 9 -7.58 2.72 -2.53
N ALA A 10 -8.74 2.08 -2.72
CA ALA A 10 -9.16 0.92 -1.96
C ALA A 10 -8.23 -0.30 -2.18
N ASN A 11 -7.81 -0.53 -3.42
CA ASN A 11 -6.84 -1.58 -3.75
C ASN A 11 -5.50 -1.34 -3.05
N PHE A 12 -5.02 -0.09 -3.05
CA PHE A 12 -3.80 0.26 -2.34
C PHE A 12 -3.91 0.07 -0.83
N LEU A 13 -5.03 0.46 -0.21
CA LEU A 13 -5.26 0.23 1.22
C LEU A 13 -5.22 -1.27 1.58
N ARG A 14 -5.85 -2.12 0.76
CA ARG A 14 -5.83 -3.58 0.97
C ARG A 14 -4.42 -4.15 0.93
N ILE A 15 -3.60 -3.71 -0.03
CA ILE A 15 -2.20 -4.14 -0.14
C ILE A 15 -1.40 -3.68 1.08
N ILE A 16 -1.59 -2.44 1.52
CA ILE A 16 -0.85 -1.88 2.67
C ILE A 16 -1.21 -2.60 3.97
N ALA A 17 -2.47 -3.00 4.15
CA ALA A 17 -2.87 -3.82 5.29
C ALA A 17 -2.07 -5.14 5.35
N ILE A 18 -1.93 -5.84 4.22
CA ILE A 18 -1.15 -7.09 4.13
C ILE A 18 0.34 -6.82 4.40
N LEU A 19 0.91 -5.76 3.80
CA LEU A 19 2.32 -5.41 4.01
C LEU A 19 2.63 -5.04 5.47
N LYS A 20 1.70 -4.38 6.17
CA LYS A 20 1.82 -4.10 7.60
C LYS A 20 1.84 -5.39 8.40
N SER A 21 0.89 -6.30 8.17
CA SER A 21 0.88 -7.61 8.84
C SER A 21 2.18 -8.40 8.59
N LEU A 22 2.69 -8.43 7.36
CA LEU A 22 3.96 -9.11 7.05
C LEU A 22 5.16 -8.50 7.78
N ARG A 23 5.19 -7.17 7.91
CA ARG A 23 6.25 -6.47 8.65
C ARG A 23 6.14 -6.74 10.15
N ASP A 24 4.93 -6.70 10.69
CA ASP A 24 4.67 -6.92 12.11
C ASP A 24 4.99 -8.38 12.51
N ASP A 25 4.77 -9.33 11.58
CA ASP A 25 5.18 -10.74 11.69
C ASP A 25 6.67 -10.98 11.40
N SER A 26 7.46 -9.91 11.20
CA SER A 26 8.90 -9.95 10.86
C SER A 26 9.23 -10.77 9.60
N LYS A 27 8.26 -10.97 8.70
CA LYS A 27 8.46 -11.64 7.40
C LYS A 27 9.17 -10.74 6.40
N ILE A 28 9.03 -9.43 6.57
CA ILE A 28 9.74 -8.41 5.81
C ILE A 28 10.29 -7.34 6.75
N SER A 29 11.43 -6.77 6.39
CA SER A 29 12.04 -5.62 7.06
C SER A 29 11.26 -4.32 6.82
N ILE A 30 11.56 -3.30 7.62
CA ILE A 30 11.03 -1.93 7.44
C ILE A 30 11.45 -1.38 6.07
N GLN A 31 12.66 -1.69 5.60
CA GLN A 31 13.16 -1.26 4.29
C GLN A 31 12.39 -1.92 3.14
N GLU A 32 12.11 -3.22 3.24
CA GLU A 32 11.28 -3.94 2.27
C GLU A 32 9.84 -3.44 2.27
N TYR A 33 9.25 -3.19 3.45
CA TYR A 33 7.94 -2.56 3.58
C TYR A 33 7.89 -1.20 2.87
N SER A 34 8.88 -0.33 3.11
CA SER A 34 8.95 1.00 2.51
C SER A 34 9.07 0.95 0.98
N ARG A 35 9.92 0.04 0.46
CA ARG A 35 10.07 -0.20 -0.99
C ARG A 35 8.77 -0.71 -1.61
N ALA A 36 8.12 -1.70 -0.98
CA ALA A 36 6.86 -2.27 -1.42
C ALA A 36 5.73 -1.22 -1.41
N LYS A 37 5.61 -0.42 -0.34
CA LYS A 37 4.64 0.69 -0.24
C LYS A 37 4.78 1.67 -1.40
N LYS A 38 6.01 2.09 -1.73
CA LYS A 38 6.27 2.99 -2.87
C LYS A 38 5.92 2.33 -4.21
N TYR A 39 6.29 1.06 -4.39
CA TYR A 39 6.01 0.30 -5.61
C TYR A 39 4.50 0.17 -5.85
N TYR A 40 3.73 -0.28 -4.85
CA TYR A 40 2.30 -0.50 -5.00
C TYR A 40 1.50 0.79 -5.10
N LYS A 41 1.97 1.91 -4.52
CA LYS A 41 1.37 3.23 -4.75
C LYS A 41 1.46 3.61 -6.24
N LYS A 42 2.64 3.40 -6.85
CA LYS A 42 2.84 3.66 -8.28
C LYS A 42 2.03 2.70 -9.15
N LEU A 43 1.99 1.41 -8.82
CA LEU A 43 1.28 0.38 -9.58
C LEU A 43 -0.24 0.61 -9.61
N THR A 44 -0.82 0.95 -8.45
CA THR A 44 -2.27 1.19 -8.33
C THR A 44 -2.70 2.56 -8.88
N GLY A 45 -1.77 3.52 -9.00
CA GLY A 45 -2.10 4.91 -9.28
C GLY A 45 -2.93 5.55 -8.17
N ALA A 46 -2.79 5.07 -6.93
CA ALA A 46 -3.57 5.53 -5.80
C ALA A 46 -3.19 6.97 -5.41
N ASP A 47 -4.20 7.83 -5.39
CA ASP A 47 -4.08 9.24 -5.03
C ASP A 47 -4.41 9.45 -3.56
N ILE A 48 -3.67 8.75 -2.69
CA ILE A 48 -3.81 8.84 -1.23
C ILE A 48 -2.45 8.81 -0.53
N PHE A 49 -2.41 9.44 0.65
CA PHE A 49 -1.28 9.39 1.58
C PHE A 49 -1.68 8.56 2.80
N ILE A 50 -0.79 7.66 3.22
CA ILE A 50 -0.97 6.81 4.40
C ILE A 50 0.16 7.15 5.36
N ALA A 51 -0.17 7.73 6.51
CA ALA A 51 0.76 7.87 7.62
C ALA A 51 1.09 6.47 8.19
N ASP A 52 2.37 6.24 8.47
CA ASP A 52 2.85 5.04 9.16
C ASP A 52 3.03 5.31 10.65
#